data_AF-A0A2V9K1X8-F1
#
_entry.id   AF-A0A2V9K1X8-F1
#
_cell.length_a   1.000
_cell.length_b   1.000
_cell.length_c   1.000
_cell.angle_alpha   90.00
_cell.angle_beta   90.00
_cell.angle_gamma   90.00
#
_symmetry.space_group_name_H-M   'P 1'
#
loop_
_entity.id
_entity.type
_entity.pdbx_description
1 polymer ?
#
loop_
_entity_poly.entity_id
_entity_poly.type
_entity_poly.pdbx_seq_one_letter_code
_entity_poly.pdbx_strand_id
1 'polypeptide(L)' 'MRNLINFQGDAMECLRMAERAKGQEERSVLVDLARAWVLLGEQLKHLHDENVPDLSKPSPLN' A
#
# COMPACT_ATOMS: atom_id res chain seq x y z
N MET A 1 -4.46 -15.28 13.61
CA MET A 1 -3.21 -14.57 13.28
C MET A 1 -3.52 -13.60 12.15
N ARG A 2 -3.46 -12.27 12.38
CA ARG A 2 -3.50 -11.32 11.27
C ARG A 2 -2.09 -11.26 10.71
N ASN A 3 -1.86 -11.90 9.56
CA ASN A 3 -0.63 -11.65 8.82
C ASN A 3 -0.70 -10.20 8.35
N LEU A 4 0.09 -9.34 8.99
CA LEU A 4 0.18 -7.93 8.63
C LEU A 4 0.89 -7.86 7.28
N ILE A 5 0.13 -7.62 6.21
CA ILE A 5 0.69 -7.44 4.87
C ILE A 5 1.55 -6.18 4.89
N ASN A 6 2.84 -6.31 4.53
CA ASN A 6 3.80 -5.22 4.52
C ASN A 6 3.97 -4.70 3.08
N PHE A 7 2.96 -4.00 2.58
CA PHE A 7 2.91 -3.45 1.22
C PHE A 7 4.19 -2.70 0.81
N GLN A 8 4.74 -1.87 1.71
CA GLN A 8 5.95 -1.11 1.42
C GLN A 8 7.19 -2.01 1.33
N GLY A 9 7.30 -3.01 2.21
CA GLY A 9 8.37 -4.00 2.17
C GLY A 9 8.34 -4.83 0.89
N ASP A 10 7.14 -5.30 0.52
CA ASP A 10 6.93 -6.10 -0.69
C ASP A 10 7.24 -5.29 -1.96
N ALA A 11 6.83 -4.02 -2.02
CA ALA A 11 7.17 -3.12 -3.11
C ALA A 11 8.70 -2.93 -3.26
N MET A 12 9.40 -2.70 -2.14
CA MET A 12 10.86 -2.53 -2.15
C MET A 12 11.60 -3.79 -2.59
N GLU A 13 11.11 -4.98 -2.22
CA GLU A 13 11.72 -6.23 -2.64
C GLU A 13 11.57 -6.46 -4.15
N CYS A 14 10.39 -6.17 -4.72
CA CYS A 14 10.19 -6.20 -6.16
C CYS A 14 11.18 -5.26 -6.90
N LEU A 15 11.42 -4.06 -6.37
CA LEU A 15 12.41 -3.14 -6.96
C LEU A 15 13.84 -3.68 -6.89
N ARG A 16 14.26 -4.28 -5.76
CA ARG A 16 15.58 -4.91 -5.64
C ARG A 16 15.77 -6.08 -6.60
N MET A 17 14.72 -6.87 -6.81
CA MET A 17 14.73 -7.94 -7.81
C MET A 17 14.84 -7.34 -9.22
N ALA A 18 14.12 -6.25 -9.51
CA ALA A 18 14.15 -5.58 -10.81
C ALA A 18 15.53 -5.01 -11.15
N GLU A 19 16.27 -4.51 -10.15
CA GLU A 19 17.67 -4.05 -10.32
C GLU A 19 18.63 -5.18 -10.69
N ARG A 20 18.33 -6.41 -10.26
CA ARG A 20 19.14 -7.61 -10.51
C ARG A 20 18.67 -8.41 -11.74
N ALA A 21 17.50 -8.08 -12.28
CA ALA A 21 16.90 -8.75 -13.42
C ALA A 21 17.79 -8.60 -14.66
N LYS A 22 18.01 -9.71 -15.36
CA LYS A 22 18.82 -9.73 -16.59
C LYS A 22 17.98 -9.44 -17.83
N GLY A 23 16.68 -9.76 -17.77
CA GLY A 23 15.73 -9.53 -18.85
C GLY A 23 14.93 -8.24 -18.67
N GLN A 24 14.69 -7.54 -19.78
CA GLN A 24 13.85 -6.34 -19.78
C GLN A 24 12.39 -6.66 -19.39
N GLU A 25 11.85 -7.79 -19.84
CA GLU A 25 10.49 -8.23 -19.52
C GLU A 25 10.35 -8.53 -18.02
N GLU A 26 11.25 -9.33 -17.45
CA GLU A 26 11.31 -9.62 -16.01
C GLU A 26 11.40 -8.34 -15.18
N ARG A 27 12.28 -7.41 -15.57
CA ARG A 27 12.41 -6.11 -14.93
C ARG A 27 11.09 -5.33 -14.97
N SER A 28 10.40 -5.31 -16.11
CA SER A 28 9.12 -4.59 -16.25
C SER A 28 8.08 -5.16 -15.29
N VAL A 29 7.92 -6.48 -15.28
CA VAL A 29 6.95 -7.17 -14.41
C VAL A 29 7.21 -6.86 -12.94
N LEU A 30 8.47 -6.86 -12.52
CA LEU A 30 8.83 -6.54 -11.14
C LEU A 30 8.55 -5.07 -10.77
N VAL A 31 8.80 -4.14 -11.69
CA VAL A 31 8.44 -2.73 -11.47
C VAL A 31 6.91 -2.54 -11.39
N ASP A 32 6.15 -3.22 -12.24
CA ASP A 32 4.69 -3.16 -12.23
C ASP A 32 4.11 -3.76 -10.94
N LEU A 33 4.68 -4.86 -10.45
CA LEU A 33 4.33 -5.44 -9.14
C LEU A 33 4.63 -4.49 -7.99
N ALA A 34 5.79 -3.82 -8.00
CA ALA A 34 6.12 -2.82 -6.98
C ALA A 34 5.08 -1.69 -6.94
N ARG A 35 4.64 -1.21 -8.11
CA ARG A 35 3.57 -0.20 -8.20
C ARG A 35 2.25 -0.72 -7.65
N ALA A 36 1.85 -1.94 -7.99
CA ALA A 36 0.62 -2.54 -7.50
C ALA A 36 0.58 -2.63 -5.96
N TRP A 37 1.70 -3.00 -5.33
CA TRP A 37 1.80 -3.03 -3.87
C TRP A 37 1.66 -1.65 -3.23
N VAL A 38 2.26 -0.61 -3.81
CA VAL A 38 2.10 0.77 -3.33
C VAL A 38 0.64 1.21 -3.41
N LEU A 39 -0.01 0.98 -4.56
CA LEU A 39 -1.41 1.34 -4.77
C LEU A 39 -2.34 0.64 -3.77
N LEU A 40 -2.13 -0.66 -3.50
CA LEU A 40 -2.90 -1.39 -2.50
C LEU A 40 -2.70 -0.82 -1.09
N GLY A 41 -1.47 -0.45 -0.73
CA GLY A 41 -1.16 0.18 0.55
C GLY A 41 -1.83 1.54 0.72
N GLU A 42 -1.91 2.34 -0.35
CA GLU A 42 -2.64 3.61 -0.35
C GLU A 42 -4.14 3.40 -0.18
N GLN A 43 -4.74 2.46 -0.92
CA GLN A 43 -6.18 2.13 -0.80
C GLN A 43 -6.54 1.66 0.62
N LEU A 44 -5.68 0.87 1.26
CA LEU A 44 -5.92 0.41 2.63
C LEU A 44 -5.88 1.57 3.64
N LYS A 45 -5.01 2.57 3.45
CA LYS A 45 -4.97 3.77 4.30
C LYS A 45 -6.26 4.57 4.17
N HIS A 46 -6.74 4.79 2.94
CA HIS A 46 -8.01 5.48 2.69
C HIS A 46 -9.20 4.77 3.36
N LEU A 47 -9.26 3.43 3.29
CA LEU A 47 -10.29 2.66 3.99
C LEU A 47 -10.19 2.76 5.51
N HIS A 48 -8.99 2.92 6.08
CA HIS A 48 -8.83 3.12 7.51
C HIS A 48 -9.29 4.51 7.95
N ASP A 49 -8.94 5.54 7.17
CA ASP A 49 -9.29 6.94 7.45
C ASP A 49 -10.81 7.19 7.32
N GLU A 50 -11.49 6.56 6.36
CA GLU A 50 -12.96 6.64 6.23
C GLU A 50 -13.72 5.92 7.37
N ASN A 51 -13.08 4.96 8.04
CA ASN A 51 -13.65 4.23 9.17
C ASN A 51 -13.31 4.85 10.53
N VAL A 52 -12.61 5.99 10.57
CA VAL A 52 -12.55 6.81 11.77
C VAL A 52 -13.83 7.66 11.76
N PRO A 53 -14.85 7.35 12.60
CA PRO A 53 -15.99 8.23 12.68
C PRO A 53 -15.44 9.57 13.18
N ASP A 54 -15.61 10.59 12.36
CA ASP A 54 -15.46 11.97 12.77
C ASP A 54 -16.35 12.14 14.00
N LEU A 55 -15.76 12.08 15.19
CA LEU A 55 -16.41 12.42 16.45
C LEU A 55 -16.59 13.94 16.42
N SER A 56 -17.47 14.37 15.52
CA SER A 56 -18.02 15.70 15.42
C SER A 56 -18.57 16.01 16.80
N LYS A 57 -17.85 16.94 17.44
CA LYS A 57 -18.05 17.49 18.77
C LYS A 57 -19.55 17.61 19.10
N PRO A 58 -19.97 17.29 20.34
CA PRO A 58 -21.37 17.44 20.72
C PRO A 58 -21.81 18.90 20.52
N SER A 59 -22.86 19.08 19.73
CA SER A 59 -23.52 20.38 19.55
C SER A 59 -23.90 20.96 20.91
N PRO A 60 -23.69 22.26 21.16
CA PRO A 60 -24.14 22.88 22.40
C PRO A 60 -25.67 22.83 22.44
N LEU A 61 -26.20 22.16 23.46
CA LEU A 61 -27.63 22.15 23.79
C LEU A 61 -28.06 23.59 24.12
N ASN A 62 -29.12 24.05 23.46
CA ASN A 62 -29.85 25.29 23.80
C ASN A 62 -30.33 25.28 25.25
#